data_AF-A0A3E0E473-F1
#
_entry.id   AF-A0A3E0E473-F1
#
_cell.length_a   1.000
_cell.length_b   1.000
_cell.length_c   1.000
_cell.angle_alpha   90.00
_cell.angle_beta   90.00
_cell.angle_gamma   90.00
#
_symmetry.space_group_name_H-M   'P 1'
#
loop_
_entity.id
_entity.type
_entity.pdbx_description
1 polymer ?
#
loop_
_entity_poly.entity_id
_entity_poly.type
_entity_poly.pdbx_seq_one_letter_code
_entity_poly.pdbx_strand_id
1 'polypeptide(L)'
;MNSTFSLDPSFGIAKAFIRIGMVFCAVMVAILGYIVYLANLGMMTDWDLAVKSSLGNFFPEANSIFWHMAFFCIPALGFLISFFLLGWLGKKIQQESQAK
;
A
#
# COMPACT_ATOMS: atom_id res chain seq x y z
N MET A 1 -41.01 11.94 0.99
CA MET A 1 -39.59 11.52 0.88
C MET A 1 -39.21 10.91 2.22
N ASN A 2 -39.21 9.58 2.34
CA ASN A 2 -38.80 8.91 3.57
C ASN A 2 -37.27 8.81 3.56
N SER A 3 -36.62 9.67 4.34
CA SER A 3 -35.23 9.51 4.71
C SER A 3 -35.11 8.32 5.66
N THR A 4 -34.84 7.14 5.12
CA THR A 4 -34.32 6.01 5.90
C THR A 4 -32.92 6.38 6.37
N PHE A 5 -32.85 7.15 7.46
CA PHE A 5 -31.61 7.47 8.16
C PHE A 5 -31.22 6.22 8.94
N SER A 6 -30.33 5.41 8.37
CA SER A 6 -29.66 4.35 9.13
C SER A 6 -28.78 5.02 10.19
N LEU A 7 -29.33 5.17 11.39
CA LEU A 7 -28.71 5.73 12.59
C LEU A 7 -27.81 4.69 13.28
N ASP A 8 -27.03 3.91 12.52
CA ASP A 8 -26.07 3.00 13.13
C ASP A 8 -24.70 3.70 13.20
N PRO A 9 -24.31 4.26 14.36
CA PRO A 9 -23.06 5.01 14.50
C PRO A 9 -21.82 4.18 14.13
N SER A 10 -21.93 2.85 14.24
CA SER A 10 -20.91 1.90 13.79
C SER A 10 -20.56 2.06 12.31
N PHE A 11 -21.55 2.37 11.46
CA PHE A 11 -21.39 2.56 10.03
C PHE A 11 -20.59 3.83 9.69
N GLY A 12 -20.89 4.92 10.40
CA GLY A 12 -20.16 6.18 10.27
C GLY A 12 -18.69 6.02 10.65
N ILE A 13 -18.43 5.29 11.74
CA ILE A 13 -17.08 4.98 12.22
C ILE A 13 -16.32 4.10 11.21
N ALA A 14 -16.95 3.04 10.70
CA ALA A 14 -16.34 2.17 9.69
C ALA A 14 -15.97 2.93 8.41
N LYS A 15 -16.86 3.82 7.94
CA LYS A 15 -16.61 4.65 6.75
C LYS A 15 -15.44 5.61 6.97
N ALA A 16 -15.38 6.25 8.15
CA ALA A 16 -14.26 7.14 8.49
C ALA A 16 -12.94 6.36 8.57
N PHE A 17 -12.94 5.20 9.22
CA PHE A 17 -11.76 4.34 9.35
C PHE A 17 -11.22 3.90 7.97
N ILE A 18 -12.11 3.45 7.08
CA ILE A 18 -11.74 3.09 5.70
C ILE A 18 -11.11 4.28 4.98
N ARG A 19 -11.69 5.48 5.13
CA ARG A 19 -11.16 6.68 4.47
C ARG A 19 -9.78 7.07 4.99
N ILE A 20 -9.56 7.00 6.30
CA ILE A 20 -8.26 7.24 6.92
C ILE A 20 -7.24 6.20 6.43
N GLY A 21 -7.62 4.92 6.40
CA GLY A 21 -6.79 3.84 5.86
C GLY A 21 -6.41 4.06 4.41
N MET A 22 -7.35 4.49 3.56
CA MET A 22 -7.05 4.82 2.16
C MET A 22 -6.07 5.98 2.02
N VAL A 23 -6.23 7.05 2.81
CA VAL A 23 -5.29 8.18 2.80
C VAL A 23 -3.90 7.72 3.24
N PHE A 24 -3.83 6.91 4.30
CA PHE A 24 -2.57 6.35 4.78
C PHE A 24 -1.88 5.49 3.71
N CYS A 25 -2.62 4.58 3.06
CA CYS A 25 -2.07 3.77 1.96
C CYS A 25 -1.55 4.65 0.81
N ALA A 26 -2.30 5.69 0.41
CA ALA A 26 -1.87 6.60 -0.65
C ALA A 26 -0.58 7.34 -0.29
N VAL A 27 -0.46 7.83 0.95
CA VAL A 27 0.75 8.49 1.45
C VAL A 27 1.93 7.51 1.46
N MET A 28 1.73 6.28 1.93
CA MET A 28 2.79 5.25 1.95
C MET A 28 3.25 4.87 0.54
N VAL A 29 2.33 4.75 -0.43
CA VAL A 29 2.69 4.51 -1.84
C VAL A 29 3.53 5.66 -2.38
N ALA A 30 3.18 6.92 -2.08
CA ALA A 30 3.95 8.07 -2.52
C ALA A 30 5.36 8.10 -1.91
N ILE A 31 5.48 7.84 -0.61
CA ILE A 31 6.78 7.79 0.09
C ILE A 31 7.65 6.66 -0.46
N LEU A 32 7.10 5.46 -0.60
CA LEU A 32 7.85 4.31 -1.12
C LEU A 32 8.20 4.48 -2.60
N GLY A 33 7.31 5.06 -3.40
CA GLY A 33 7.61 5.40 -4.79
C GLY A 33 8.76 6.41 -4.90
N TYR A 34 8.80 7.40 -4.01
CA TYR A 34 9.93 8.33 -3.92
C TYR A 34 11.23 7.62 -3.50
N ILE A 35 11.16 6.70 -2.54
CA ILE A 35 12.31 5.89 -2.13
C ILE A 35 12.81 5.00 -3.28
N VAL A 36 11.91 4.38 -4.05
CA VAL A 36 12.28 3.60 -5.25
C VAL A 36 12.97 4.49 -6.28
N TYR A 37 12.51 5.73 -6.46
CA TYR A 37 13.18 6.71 -7.32
C TYR A 37 14.60 7.04 -6.83
N LEU A 38 14.77 7.28 -5.53
CA LEU A 38 16.11 7.51 -4.94
C LEU A 38 17.01 6.28 -5.11
N ALA A 39 16.48 5.08 -4.94
CA ALA A 39 17.21 3.83 -5.18
C ALA A 39 17.66 3.71 -6.64
N ASN A 40 16.82 4.10 -7.60
CA ASN A 40 17.16 4.12 -9.03
C ASN A 40 18.31 5.08 -9.36
N LEU A 41 18.43 6.19 -8.62
CA LEU A 41 19.54 7.13 -8.75
C LEU A 41 20.85 6.61 -8.12
N GLY A 42 20.85 5.41 -7.52
CA GLY A 42 22.00 4.86 -6.81
C GLY A 42 22.25 5.53 -5.46
N MET A 43 21.34 6.38 -4.96
CA MET A 43 21.52 7.08 -3.68
C MET A 43 21.31 6.20 -2.44
N MET A 44 20.95 4.93 -2.64
CA MET A 44 20.68 3.96 -1.59
C MET A 44 21.70 2.81 -1.56
N THR A 45 22.69 2.77 -2.45
CA THR A 45 23.68 1.65 -2.51
C THR A 45 24.61 1.58 -1.30
N ASP A 46 24.61 2.59 -0.43
CA ASP A 46 25.32 2.56 0.84
C ASP A 46 24.55 1.76 1.92
N TRP A 47 23.28 1.43 1.70
CA TRP A 47 22.53 0.52 2.56
C TRP A 47 22.89 -0.91 2.21
N ASP A 48 23.58 -1.60 3.12
CA ASP A 48 23.98 -2.98 2.91
C ASP A 48 22.77 -3.92 3.02
N LEU A 49 22.01 -4.04 1.93
CA LEU A 49 20.96 -5.04 1.80
C LEU A 49 21.64 -6.40 1.68
N ALA A 50 21.77 -7.07 2.82
CA ALA A 50 22.31 -8.43 2.92
C ALA A 50 21.35 -9.47 2.31
N VAL A 51 21.15 -9.42 1.00
CA VAL A 51 20.44 -10.45 0.23
C VAL A 51 21.42 -11.60 0.02
N LYS A 52 21.38 -12.61 0.90
CA LYS A 52 22.12 -13.87 0.72
C LYS A 52 21.55 -14.62 -0.50
N SER A 53 22.06 -14.35 -1.69
CA SER A 53 21.78 -15.17 -2.87
C SER A 53 22.64 -16.43 -2.84
N SER A 54 22.06 -17.57 -2.45
CA SER A 54 22.72 -18.89 -2.49
C SER A 54 22.80 -19.51 -3.90
N LEU A 55 22.34 -18.79 -4.92
CA LEU A 55 22.28 -19.24 -6.32
C LEU A 55 23.34 -18.48 -7.10
N GLY A 56 24.49 -19.11 -7.33
CA GLY A 56 25.72 -18.48 -7.83
C GLY A 56 25.56 -17.67 -9.11
N ASN A 57 26.39 -16.62 -9.26
CA ASN A 57 26.72 -15.76 -10.41
C ASN A 57 25.62 -15.29 -11.40
N PHE A 58 24.37 -15.74 -11.29
CA PHE A 58 23.25 -15.39 -12.17
C PHE A 58 22.40 -14.23 -11.61
N PHE A 59 22.59 -13.87 -10.35
CA PHE A 59 21.90 -12.74 -9.73
C PHE A 59 22.79 -11.50 -9.70
N PRO A 60 22.22 -10.30 -9.87
CA PRO A 60 22.96 -9.07 -9.67
C PRO A 60 23.49 -9.03 -8.23
N GLU A 61 24.65 -8.41 -8.04
CA GLU A 61 25.32 -8.32 -6.74
C GLU A 61 24.33 -7.94 -5.63
N ALA A 62 24.50 -8.52 -4.43
CA ALA A 62 23.55 -8.36 -3.32
C ALA A 62 23.24 -6.88 -3.01
N ASN A 63 24.21 -5.99 -3.22
CA ASN A 63 24.11 -4.55 -3.02
C ASN A 63 23.75 -3.76 -4.31
N SER A 64 23.18 -4.41 -5.31
CA SER A 64 22.81 -3.75 -6.57
C SER A 64 21.57 -2.87 -6.42
N ILE A 65 21.47 -1.87 -7.30
CA ILE A 65 20.29 -1.00 -7.46
C ILE A 65 19.00 -1.83 -7.62
N PHE A 66 19.09 -2.95 -8.33
CA PHE A 66 17.96 -3.86 -8.54
C PHE A 66 17.35 -4.36 -7.23
N TRP A 67 18.17 -4.83 -6.28
CA TRP A 67 17.66 -5.34 -5.00
C TRP A 67 17.04 -4.26 -4.13
N HIS A 68 17.61 -3.05 -4.14
CA HIS A 68 17.04 -1.89 -3.46
C HIS A 68 15.66 -1.55 -4.03
N MET A 69 15.54 -1.43 -5.35
CA MET A 69 14.27 -1.15 -6.00
C MET A 69 13.24 -2.26 -5.73
N ALA A 70 13.64 -3.53 -5.85
CA ALA A 70 12.77 -4.67 -5.58
C ALA A 70 12.25 -4.66 -4.12
N PHE A 71 13.14 -4.42 -3.16
CA PHE A 71 12.81 -4.38 -1.73
C PHE A 71 11.76 -3.32 -1.42
N PHE A 72 11.87 -2.11 -2.00
CA PHE A 72 10.90 -1.03 -1.76
C PHE A 72 9.64 -1.12 -2.64
N CYS A 73 9.72 -1.75 -3.81
CA CYS A 73 8.56 -1.98 -4.68
C CYS A 73 7.54 -2.95 -4.06
N ILE A 74 7.98 -4.00 -3.38
CA ILE A 74 7.10 -5.00 -2.74
C ILE A 74 6.11 -4.35 -1.75
N PRO A 75 6.54 -3.58 -0.74
CA PRO A 75 5.63 -2.91 0.19
C PRO A 75 4.79 -1.83 -0.52
N ALA A 76 5.32 -1.14 -1.53
CA ALA A 76 4.55 -0.16 -2.30
C ALA A 76 3.35 -0.81 -3.01
N LEU A 77 3.56 -1.97 -3.63
CA LEU A 77 2.50 -2.77 -4.22
C LEU A 77 1.50 -3.27 -3.16
N GLY A 78 2.00 -3.67 -1.99
CA GLY A 78 1.16 -4.03 -0.84
C GLY A 78 0.19 -2.92 -0.46
N PHE A 79 0.68 -1.69 -0.27
CA PHE A 79 -0.16 -0.54 0.05
C PHE A 79 -1.11 -0.17 -1.08
N LEU A 80 -0.69 -0.31 -2.34
CA LEU A 80 -1.55 -0.07 -3.50
C LEU A 80 -2.72 -1.06 -3.52
N ILE A 81 -2.45 -2.35 -3.30
CA ILE A 81 -3.49 -3.39 -3.23
C ILE A 81 -4.43 -3.11 -2.04
N SER A 82 -3.88 -2.80 -0.86
CA SER A 82 -4.67 -2.44 0.32
C SER A 82 -5.57 -1.23 0.07
N PHE A 83 -5.11 -0.21 -0.67
CA PHE A 83 -5.90 0.95 -1.05
C PHE A 83 -7.16 0.54 -1.83
N PHE A 84 -7.00 -0.32 -2.84
CA PHE A 84 -8.13 -0.80 -3.63
C PHE A 84 -9.06 -1.71 -2.84
N LEU A 85 -8.52 -2.58 -1.97
CA LEU A 85 -9.32 -3.44 -1.10
C LEU A 85 -10.16 -2.61 -0.12
N LEU A 86 -9.60 -1.57 0.49
CA LEU A 86 -10.32 -0.66 1.37
C LEU A 86 -11.41 0.11 0.60
N GLY A 87 -11.12 0.57 -0.61
CA GLY A 87 -12.12 1.20 -1.48
C GLY A 87 -13.27 0.26 -1.84
N TRP A 88 -12.96 -1.00 -2.16
CA TRP A 88 -13.96 -2.04 -2.43
C TRP A 88 -14.81 -2.35 -1.18
N LEU A 89 -14.17 -2.50 -0.02
CA LEU A 89 -14.85 -2.74 1.26
C LEU A 89 -15.80 -1.59 1.60
N GLY A 90 -15.36 -0.35 1.41
CA GLY A 90 -16.20 0.84 1.60
C GLY A 90 -17.43 0.84 0.71
N LYS A 91 -17.29 0.43 -0.56
CA LYS A 91 -18.42 0.29 -1.50
C LYS A 91 -19.37 -0.84 -1.08
N LYS A 92 -18.84 -1.98 -0.64
CA LYS A 92 -19.65 -3.12 -0.15
C LYS A 92 -20.48 -2.73 1.06
N ILE A 93 -19.88 -2.06 2.03
CA ILE A 93 -20.55 -1.55 3.23
C ILE A 93 -21.70 -0.60 2.84
N GLN A 94 -21.48 0.31 1.88
CA GLN A 94 -22.55 1.18 1.37
C GLN A 94 -23.72 0.44 0.72
N GLN A 95 -23.45 -0.63 -0.02
CA GLN A 95 -24.49 -1.43 -0.67
C GLN A 95 -25.36 -2.17 0.35
N GLU A 96 -24.75 -2.77 1.38
CA GLU A 96 -25.48 -3.47 2.44
C GLU A 96 -26.36 -2.53 3.27
N SER A 97 -25.91 -1.29 3.51
CA SER A 97 -26.72 -0.29 4.20
C SER A 97 -27.91 0.21 3.39
N GLN A 98 -27.89 0.12 2.06
CA GLN A 98 -29.01 0.52 1.20
C GLN A 98 -30.00 -0.62 0.94
N ALA A 99 -29.58 -1.86 1.17
CA ALA A 99 -30.41 -3.05 1.02
C ALA A 99 -31.22 -3.40 2.28
N LYS A 100 -30.90 -2.80 3.43
CA LYS A 100 -31.67 -2.85 4.67
C LYS A 100 -32.62 -1.66 4.77
#